data_AF-A0A2D8XC48-F1
#
_entry.id   AF-A0A2D8XC48-F1
#
_cell.length_a   1.000
_cell.length_b   1.000
_cell.length_c   1.000
_cell.angle_alpha   90.00
_cell.angle_beta   90.00
_cell.angle_gamma   90.00
#
_symmetry.space_group_name_H-M   'P 1'
#
loop_
_entity.id
_entity.type
_entity.pdbx_description
1 polymer ?
#
loop_
_entity_poly.entity_id
_entity_poly.type
_entity_poly.pdbx_seq_one_letter_code
_entity_poly.pdbx_strand_id
1 'polypeptide(L)'
;MSDTVKWRALLVLVFMIYAVLFEQSWPWGVLVVFWVWPSIREGHLILWDDLFREDDPALFWFSSLFILGLCGWLVLSDLLPLLELFL
;
A
#
# COMPACT_ATOMS: atom_id res chain seq x y z
N MET A 1 -21.15 -8.94 24.86
CA MET A 1 -20.10 -8.36 24.01
C MET A 1 -20.07 -9.22 22.77
N SER A 2 -20.71 -8.80 21.67
CA SER A 2 -20.60 -9.56 20.41
C SER A 2 -19.19 -9.30 19.89
N ASP A 3 -18.25 -10.14 20.30
CA ASP A 3 -16.88 -10.12 19.82
C ASP A 3 -16.87 -10.56 18.37
N THR A 4 -17.28 -9.64 17.49
CA THR A 4 -17.05 -9.75 16.05
C THR A 4 -15.55 -9.65 15.86
N VAL A 5 -14.90 -10.81 15.87
CA VAL A 5 -13.50 -10.98 15.49
C VAL A 5 -13.26 -10.08 14.28
N LYS A 6 -12.33 -9.14 14.40
CA LYS A 6 -11.97 -8.19 13.34
C LYS A 6 -11.24 -8.95 12.23
N TRP A 7 -11.98 -9.77 11.49
CA TRP A 7 -11.49 -10.69 10.48
C TRP A 7 -10.60 -10.00 9.43
N ARG A 8 -10.91 -8.74 9.10
CA ARG A 8 -10.09 -7.89 8.22
C ARG A 8 -8.68 -7.67 8.78
N ALA A 9 -8.54 -7.46 10.09
CA ALA A 9 -7.23 -7.32 10.72
C ALA A 9 -6.46 -8.64 10.74
N LEU A 10 -7.15 -9.76 10.99
CA LEU A 10 -6.57 -11.10 10.88
C LEU A 10 -6.07 -11.39 9.46
N LEU A 11 -6.84 -11.04 8.44
CA LEU A 11 -6.45 -11.21 7.03
C LEU A 11 -5.19 -10.41 6.72
N VAL A 12 -5.12 -9.13 7.13
CA VAL A 12 -3.92 -8.29 6.96
C VAL A 12 -2.71 -8.92 7.63
N LEU A 13 -2.84 -9.41 8.88
CA LEU A 13 -1.76 -10.05 9.61
C LEU A 13 -1.27 -11.33 8.92
N VAL A 14 -2.20 -12.18 8.45
CA VAL A 14 -1.85 -13.38 7.68
C VAL A 14 -1.10 -13.01 6.40
N PHE A 15 -1.54 -11.95 5.72
CA PHE A 15 -0.87 -11.46 4.51
C PHE A 15 0.53 -10.94 4.78
N MET A 16 0.74 -10.23 5.89
CA MET A 16 2.07 -9.78 6.33
C MET A 16 2.98 -10.96 6.67
N ILE A 17 2.47 -11.96 7.40
CA ILE A 17 3.24 -13.17 7.72
C ILE A 17 3.65 -13.88 6.43
N TYR A 18 2.73 -14.03 5.48
CA TYR A 18 3.03 -14.61 4.17
C TYR A 18 4.11 -13.82 3.44
N ALA A 19 4.00 -12.49 3.38
CA ALA A 19 4.98 -11.63 2.71
C ALA A 19 6.40 -11.81 3.28
N VAL A 20 6.53 -11.90 4.60
CA VAL A 20 7.82 -12.10 5.27
C VAL A 20 8.37 -13.50 5.03
N LEU A 21 7.55 -14.54 5.21
CA LEU A 21 8.00 -15.94 5.11
C LEU A 21 8.45 -16.34 3.70
N PHE A 22 7.83 -15.76 2.68
CA PHE A 22 8.13 -16.05 1.28
C PHE A 22 9.00 -14.99 0.61
N GLU A 23 9.50 -14.02 1.41
CA GLU A 23 10.34 -12.91 0.94
C GLU A 23 9.72 -12.15 -0.24
N GLN A 24 8.38 -12.06 -0.26
CA GLN A 24 7.63 -11.40 -1.33
C GLN A 24 7.38 -9.94 -0.98
N SER A 25 7.69 -9.07 -1.93
CA SER A 25 7.52 -7.62 -1.90
C SER A 25 6.11 -7.17 -2.30
N TRP A 26 5.45 -7.88 -3.22
CA TRP A 26 4.15 -7.51 -3.78
C TRP A 26 3.03 -7.33 -2.74
N PRO A 27 2.92 -8.13 -1.65
CA PRO A 27 1.87 -7.96 -0.66
C PRO A 27 1.98 -6.60 0.04
N TRP A 28 3.20 -6.09 0.22
CA TRP A 28 3.45 -4.79 0.83
C TRP A 28 2.93 -3.65 -0.03
N GLY A 29 3.16 -3.71 -1.35
CA GLY A 29 2.62 -2.73 -2.29
C GLY A 29 1.09 -2.67 -2.22
N VAL A 30 0.42 -3.82 -2.19
CA VAL A 30 -1.05 -3.90 -2.07
C VAL A 30 -1.54 -3.33 -0.73
N LEU A 31 -0.94 -3.76 0.38
CA LEU A 31 -1.32 -3.30 1.72
C LEU A 31 -1.15 -1.78 1.89
N VAL A 32 -0.03 -1.22 1.40
CA VAL A 32 0.23 0.22 1.48
C VAL A 32 -0.75 1.01 0.62
N VAL A 33 -1.10 0.55 -0.59
CA VAL A 33 -2.15 1.21 -1.38
C VAL A 33 -3.49 1.21 -0.63
N PHE A 34 -3.91 0.06 -0.09
CA PHE A 34 -5.15 0.00 0.67
C PHE A 34 -5.17 0.93 1.87
N TRP A 35 -4.02 1.13 2.52
CA TRP A 35 -3.89 2.04 3.65
C TRP A 35 -3.89 3.52 3.22
N VAL A 36 -3.11 3.88 2.19
CA VAL A 36 -2.95 5.27 1.75
C VAL A 36 -4.15 5.76 0.92
N TRP A 37 -4.92 4.86 0.32
CA TRP A 37 -6.10 5.20 -0.49
C TRP A 37 -7.13 6.11 0.19
N PRO A 38 -7.64 5.82 1.41
CA PRO A 38 -8.55 6.71 2.11
C PRO A 38 -7.94 8.10 2.35
N SER A 39 -6.67 8.16 2.77
CA SER A 39 -5.92 9.41 2.97
C SER A 39 -5.85 10.24 1.68
N ILE A 40 -5.51 9.62 0.55
CA ILE A 40 -5.53 10.31 -0.76
C ILE A 40 -6.94 10.81 -1.09
N ARG A 41 -7.99 10.01 -0.84
CA ARG A 41 -9.38 10.39 -1.13
C ARG A 41 -9.84 11.57 -0.26
N GLU A 42 -9.45 11.59 1.00
CA GLU A 42 -9.73 12.65 1.97
C GLU A 42 -8.91 13.93 1.70
N GLY A 43 -7.87 13.84 0.87
CA GLY A 43 -7.01 14.99 0.54
C GLY A 43 -6.01 15.31 1.66
N HIS A 44 -5.75 14.35 2.54
CA HIS A 44 -4.87 14.46 3.69
C HIS A 44 -3.88 13.29 3.67
N LEU A 45 -2.59 13.60 3.56
CA LEU A 45 -1.53 12.60 3.56
C LEU A 45 -0.68 12.77 4.82
N ILE A 46 -0.55 11.71 5.61
CA ILE A 46 0.35 11.69 6.77
C ILE A 46 1.68 11.13 6.30
N LEU A 47 2.70 12.00 6.26
CA LEU A 47 4.10 11.61 6.04
C LEU A 47 4.87 11.86 7.34
N TRP A 48 5.69 12.90 7.34
CA TRP A 48 6.35 13.44 8.53
C TRP A 48 5.51 14.55 9.16
N ASP A 49 5.01 15.45 8.32
CA ASP A 49 4.01 16.45 8.64
C ASP A 49 2.70 16.11 7.93
N ASP A 50 1.59 16.67 8.42
CA ASP A 50 0.30 16.58 7.76
C ASP A 50 0.33 17.40 6.47
N LEU A 51 0.14 16.72 5.34
CA LEU A 51 0.09 17.35 4.03
C LEU A 51 -1.35 17.37 3.52
N PHE A 52 -1.94 18.57 3.49
CA PHE A 52 -3.27 18.79 2.95
C PHE A 52 -3.18 19.22 1.49
N ARG A 53 -4.08 18.67 0.66
CA ARG A 53 -4.20 19.04 -0.76
C ARG A 53 -4.52 20.53 -0.95
N GLU A 54 -5.23 21.13 0.00
CA GLU A 54 -5.65 22.52 -0.07
C GLU A 54 -4.50 23.50 0.16
N ASP A 55 -3.52 23.12 0.99
CA ASP A 55 -2.36 23.97 1.32
C ASP A 55 -1.29 23.93 0.22
N ASP A 56 -0.89 22.73 -0.22
CA ASP A 56 0.07 22.54 -1.31
C ASP A 56 -0.36 21.36 -2.22
N PRO A 57 -1.16 21.64 -3.28
CA PRO A 57 -1.67 20.59 -4.15
C PRO A 57 -0.57 19.92 -4.98
N ALA A 58 0.51 20.65 -5.31
CA ALA A 58 1.59 20.11 -6.14
C ALA A 58 2.37 19.06 -5.35
N LEU A 59 2.75 19.39 -4.11
CA LEU A 59 3.45 18.46 -3.22
C LEU A 59 2.57 17.27 -2.84
N PHE A 60 1.26 17.50 -2.62
CA PHE A 60 0.30 16.44 -2.34
C PHE A 60 0.24 15.41 -3.47
N TRP A 61 0.08 15.86 -4.72
CA TRP A 61 0.00 14.96 -5.87
C TRP A 61 1.34 14.28 -6.16
N PHE A 62 2.46 15.01 -6.04
CA PHE A 62 3.79 14.41 -6.20
C PHE A 62 4.00 13.28 -5.20
N SER A 63 3.73 13.53 -3.92
CA SER A 63 3.88 12.53 -2.86
C SER A 63 2.94 11.34 -3.06
N SER A 64 1.68 11.60 -3.40
CA SER A 64 0.70 10.55 -3.69
C SER A 64 1.12 9.67 -4.86
N LEU A 65 1.54 10.28 -5.97
CA LEU A 65 2.02 9.55 -7.15
C LEU A 65 3.31 8.79 -6.87
N PHE A 66 4.22 9.37 -6.07
CA PHE A 66 5.44 8.72 -5.67
C PHE A 66 5.17 7.45 -4.84
N ILE A 67 4.30 7.54 -3.84
CA ILE A 67 3.89 6.38 -3.04
C ILE A 67 3.22 5.32 -3.92
N LEU A 68 2.27 5.72 -4.76
CA LEU A 68 1.59 4.78 -5.67
C LEU A 68 2.57 4.12 -6.66
N GLY A 69 3.56 4.88 -7.14
CA GLY A 69 4.65 4.38 -7.98
C GLY A 69 5.52 3.36 -7.27
N LEU A 70 5.91 3.63 -6.02
CA LEU A 70 6.65 2.67 -5.18
C LEU A 70 5.84 1.40 -4.91
N CYS A 71 4.55 1.53 -4.63
CA CYS A 71 3.67 0.36 -4.47
C CYS A 71 3.57 -0.45 -5.76
N GLY A 72 3.41 0.22 -6.91
CA GLY A 72 3.41 -0.42 -8.21
C GLY A 72 4.71 -1.14 -8.51
N TRP A 73 5.85 -0.54 -8.15
CA TRP A 73 7.17 -1.16 -8.26
C TRP A 73 7.29 -2.42 -7.41
N LEU A 74 6.87 -2.38 -6.14
CA LEU A 74 6.89 -3.56 -5.25
C LEU A 74 6.09 -4.73 -5.84
N VAL A 75 4.91 -4.45 -6.42
CA VAL A 75 4.10 -5.48 -7.07
C VAL A 75 4.76 -6.00 -8.34
N LEU A 76 5.28 -5.10 -9.18
CA LEU A 76 5.89 -5.48 -10.44
C LEU A 76 7.19 -6.27 -10.24
N SER A 77 7.97 -5.94 -9.21
CA SER A 77 9.28 -6.56 -8.95
C SER A 77 9.21 -8.07 -8.74
N ASP A 78 8.14 -8.57 -8.09
CA ASP A 78 7.93 -10.00 -7.91
C ASP A 78 7.18 -10.64 -9.09
N LEU A 79 6.34 -9.86 -9.77
CA LEU A 79 5.50 -10.37 -10.87
C LEU A 79 6.27 -10.53 -12.18
N LEU A 80 7.28 -9.68 -12.43
CA LEU A 80 8.03 -9.66 -13.67
C LEU A 80 8.83 -10.96 -13.91
N PRO A 81 9.57 -11.51 -12.92
CA PRO A 81 10.21 -12.83 -13.05
C PRO A 81 9.22 -13.96 -13.27
N LEU A 82 8.03 -13.89 -12.65
CA LEU A 82 6.95 -14.85 -12.86
C LEU A 82 6.44 -14.81 -14.31
N LEU A 83 6.26 -13.62 -14.87
CA LEU A 83 5.76 -13.42 -16.23
C LEU A 83 6.75 -13.91 -17.29
N GLU A 84 8.05 -13.67 -17.09
CA GLU A 84 9.13 -14.22 -17.93
C GLU A 84 9.17 -15.75 -17.95
N LEU A 85 8.70 -16.40 -16.87
CA LEU A 85 8.68 -17.87 -16.76
C LEU A 85 7.55 -18.51 -17.58
N PHE A 86 6.51 -17.75 -17.93
CA PHE A 86 5.34 -18.21 -18.69
C PHE A 86 5.34 -17.82 -20.18
N LEU A 87 6.33 -17.02 -20.63
CA LEU A 87 6.42 -16.47 -21.99
C LEU A 87 7.54 -17.15 -22.80
#